data_AF-A0A093BQM3-F1
#
_entry.id   AF-A0A093BQM3-F1
#
_cell.length_a   1.000
_cell.length_b   1.000
_cell.length_c   1.000
_cell.angle_alpha   90.00
_cell.angle_beta   90.00
_cell.angle_gamma   90.00
#
_symmetry.space_group_name_H-M   'P 1'
#
loop_
_entity.id
_entity.type
_entity.pdbx_description
1 polymer ?
#
loop_
_entity_poly.entity_id
_entity_poly.type
_entity_poly.pdbx_seq_one_letter_code
_entity_poly.pdbx_strand_id
1 'polypeptide(L)'
;PHKLVEGCLVAGRAMGARAAYIYIRGEFYNEASNLQVAIREAYEAGLLGQDACGSGYAFDVFVVRGAGAYICGEETALIESIEGKQGKPRLKPPFPADVGVFGCPTTVANVETVSVAPTICRRGGAWFAGFGRERNSGTKLFNISGHVNNPCTVEEEMSVPLKELIEKHAGGVRGGWDNLLAVIPGGSSTPLLPKSVCETVLMDFDSLVQAQSGLGTAAVIVMDKS
;
A
#
# COMPACT_ATOMS: atom_id res chain seq x y z
N PRO A 1 -3.20 -7.61 11.36
CA PRO A 1 -2.94 -6.30 12.03
C PRO A 1 -1.55 -6.20 12.68
N HIS A 2 -1.11 -7.21 13.44
CA HIS A 2 0.19 -7.21 14.13
C HIS A 2 1.40 -6.93 13.22
N LYS A 3 1.41 -7.43 11.97
CA LYS A 3 2.47 -7.10 11.00
C LYS A 3 2.57 -5.59 10.70
N LEU A 4 1.44 -4.88 10.63
CA LEU A 4 1.42 -3.42 10.47
C LEU A 4 1.89 -2.73 11.76
N VAL A 5 1.44 -3.18 12.93
CA VAL A 5 1.85 -2.60 14.22
C VAL A 5 3.36 -2.72 14.42
N GLU A 6 3.92 -3.91 14.18
CA GLU A 6 5.36 -4.14 14.17
C GLU A 6 6.06 -3.27 13.12
N GLY A 7 5.46 -3.14 11.93
CA GLY A 7 5.91 -2.25 10.86
C GLY A 7 6.04 -0.80 11.31
N CYS A 8 5.05 -0.28 12.02
CA CYS A 8 5.08 1.06 12.59
C CYS A 8 6.25 1.23 13.56
N LEU A 9 6.49 0.26 14.44
CA LEU A 9 7.61 0.31 15.38
C LEU A 9 8.97 0.29 14.66
N VAL A 10 9.17 -0.62 13.71
CA VAL A 10 10.44 -0.76 12.97
C VAL A 10 10.70 0.47 12.10
N ALA A 11 9.72 0.91 11.32
CA ALA A 11 9.84 2.11 10.50
C ALA A 11 10.03 3.35 11.38
N GLY A 12 9.26 3.47 12.46
CA GLY A 12 9.36 4.56 13.42
C GLY A 12 10.75 4.64 14.06
N ARG A 13 11.31 3.51 14.48
CA ARG A 13 12.66 3.43 15.03
C ARG A 13 13.73 3.83 14.02
N ALA A 14 13.56 3.46 12.75
CA ALA A 14 14.49 3.78 11.68
C ALA A 14 14.53 5.29 11.37
N MET A 15 13.41 5.99 11.51
CA MET A 15 13.30 7.44 11.28
C MET A 15 13.34 8.29 12.56
N GLY A 16 13.51 7.67 13.73
CA GLY A 16 13.48 8.38 15.02
C GLY A 16 12.11 9.00 15.36
N ALA A 17 11.01 8.42 14.88
CA ALA A 17 9.67 8.94 15.11
C ALA A 17 9.22 8.69 16.55
N ARG A 18 8.66 9.72 17.19
CA ARG A 18 8.09 9.63 18.54
C ARG A 18 6.87 8.70 18.62
N ALA A 19 6.06 8.67 17.56
CA ALA A 19 4.84 7.88 17.49
C ALA A 19 4.48 7.58 16.03
N ALA A 20 3.57 6.62 15.83
CA ALA A 20 2.89 6.40 14.56
C ALA A 20 1.42 6.82 14.65
N TYR A 21 0.95 7.51 13.60
CA TYR A 21 -0.47 7.76 13.38
C TYR A 21 -0.93 6.91 12.19
N ILE A 22 -1.71 5.87 12.46
CA ILE A 22 -2.36 5.06 11.43
C ILE A 22 -3.65 5.76 11.04
N TYR A 23 -3.62 6.45 9.91
CA TYR A 23 -4.82 7.06 9.33
C TYR A 23 -5.60 6.00 8.54
N ILE A 24 -6.70 5.53 9.12
CA ILE A 24 -7.56 4.52 8.52
C ILE A 24 -8.79 5.17 7.87
N ARG A 25 -9.18 4.63 6.71
CA ARG A 25 -10.35 5.08 5.98
C ARG A 25 -11.61 5.02 6.87
N GLY A 26 -12.47 6.03 6.77
CA GLY A 26 -13.66 6.15 7.63
C GLY A 26 -14.61 4.97 7.52
N GLU A 27 -14.79 4.44 6.33
CA GLU A 27 -15.66 3.31 6.02
C GLU A 27 -15.16 1.97 6.61
N PHE A 28 -13.87 1.88 6.94
CA PHE A 28 -13.23 0.68 7.48
C PHE A 28 -13.37 0.61 9.01
N TYR A 29 -14.60 0.66 9.52
CA TYR A 29 -14.87 0.64 10.97
C TYR A 29 -14.44 -0.69 11.61
N ASN A 30 -14.75 -1.81 10.96
CA ASN A 30 -14.43 -3.14 11.48
C ASN A 30 -12.91 -3.37 11.50
N GLU A 31 -12.22 -2.96 10.44
CA GLU A 31 -10.76 -3.05 10.35
C GLU A 31 -10.07 -2.13 11.35
N ALA A 32 -10.62 -0.92 11.57
CA ALA A 32 -10.15 -0.02 12.63
C ALA A 32 -10.32 -0.62 14.01
N SER A 33 -11.46 -1.28 14.26
CA SER A 33 -11.74 -1.95 15.54
C SER A 33 -10.80 -3.13 15.75
N ASN A 34 -10.59 -3.96 14.72
CA ASN A 34 -9.64 -5.08 14.75
C ASN A 34 -8.19 -4.59 14.96
N LEU A 35 -7.82 -3.48 14.34
CA LEU A 35 -6.50 -2.88 14.53
C LEU A 35 -6.34 -2.35 15.96
N GLN A 36 -7.35 -1.70 16.53
CA GLN A 36 -7.32 -1.23 17.91
C GLN A 36 -7.19 -2.37 18.91
N VAL A 37 -7.85 -3.51 18.67
CA VAL A 37 -7.66 -4.72 19.48
C VAL A 37 -6.21 -5.20 19.43
N ALA A 38 -5.62 -5.29 18.23
CA ALA A 38 -4.21 -5.70 18.09
C ALA A 38 -3.22 -4.71 18.70
N ILE A 39 -3.50 -3.40 18.61
CA ILE A 39 -2.70 -2.37 19.28
C ILE A 39 -2.78 -2.55 20.80
N ARG A 40 -3.98 -2.75 21.35
CA ARG A 40 -4.15 -3.03 22.79
C ARG A 40 -3.37 -4.29 23.21
N GLU A 41 -3.48 -5.38 22.46
CA GLU A 41 -2.71 -6.61 22.70
C GLU A 41 -1.20 -6.33 22.72
N ALA A 42 -0.70 -5.51 21.80
CA ALA A 42 0.71 -5.13 21.75
C ALA A 42 1.15 -4.27 22.95
N TYR A 43 0.29 -3.36 23.43
CA TYR A 43 0.53 -2.60 24.67
C TYR A 43 0.53 -3.52 25.91
N GLU A 44 -0.46 -4.41 26.02
CA GLU A 44 -0.56 -5.37 27.14
C GLU A 44 0.65 -6.31 27.20
N ALA A 45 1.21 -6.67 26.03
CA ALA A 45 2.42 -7.48 25.92
C ALA A 45 3.73 -6.69 26.07
N GLY A 46 3.69 -5.36 26.29
CA GLY A 46 4.90 -4.53 26.39
C GLY A 46 5.67 -4.36 25.08
N LEU A 47 5.04 -4.62 23.94
CA LEU A 47 5.64 -4.46 22.60
C LEU A 47 5.58 -3.00 22.11
N LEU A 48 4.73 -2.17 22.71
CA LEU A 48 4.58 -0.74 22.47
C LEU A 48 4.59 0.03 23.80
N GLY A 49 4.68 1.35 23.73
CA GLY A 49 4.62 2.25 24.88
C GLY A 49 5.99 2.78 25.30
N GLN A 50 6.19 2.98 26.61
CA GLN A 50 7.37 3.69 27.14
C GLN A 50 8.69 2.96 26.90
N ASP A 51 8.66 1.63 26.81
CA ASP A 51 9.83 0.80 26.52
C ASP A 51 9.43 -0.33 25.56
N ALA A 52 9.23 0.03 24.29
CA ALA A 52 8.74 -0.88 23.27
C ALA A 52 9.69 -2.07 23.10
N CYS A 53 9.17 -3.28 23.33
CA CYS A 53 9.91 -4.55 23.30
C CYS A 53 11.13 -4.62 24.26
N GLY A 54 11.16 -3.80 25.32
CA GLY A 54 12.29 -3.75 26.27
C GLY A 54 13.58 -3.22 25.66
N SER A 55 13.48 -2.36 24.63
CA SER A 55 14.62 -1.88 23.83
C SER A 55 15.19 -0.52 24.28
N GLY A 56 14.58 0.12 25.27
CA GLY A 56 14.84 1.51 25.68
C GLY A 56 14.22 2.56 24.75
N TYR A 57 13.35 2.16 23.82
CA TYR A 57 12.71 3.06 22.86
C TYR A 57 11.24 3.28 23.19
N ALA A 58 10.86 4.52 23.51
CA ALA A 58 9.47 4.90 23.72
C ALA A 58 8.78 5.11 22.37
N PHE A 59 7.69 4.38 22.12
CA PHE A 59 6.94 4.46 20.87
C PHE A 59 5.46 4.12 21.04
N ASP A 60 4.61 5.10 20.70
CA ASP A 60 3.16 4.94 20.72
C ASP A 60 2.56 4.80 19.32
N VAL A 61 1.43 4.10 19.23
CA VAL A 61 0.67 3.95 17.98
C VAL A 61 -0.76 4.45 18.20
N PHE A 62 -1.15 5.45 17.42
CA PHE A 62 -2.48 6.05 17.43
C PHE A 62 -3.24 5.69 16.15
N VAL A 63 -4.55 5.45 16.26
CA VAL A 63 -5.43 5.26 15.10
C VAL A 63 -6.30 6.49 14.93
N VAL A 64 -6.26 7.09 13.74
CA VAL A 64 -7.09 8.23 13.35
C VAL A 64 -8.00 7.77 12.22
N ARG A 65 -9.31 7.99 12.35
CA ARG A 65 -10.29 7.62 11.31
C ARG A 65 -10.61 8.82 10.42
N GLY A 66 -10.59 8.62 9.11
CA GLY A 66 -11.15 9.56 8.14
C GLY A 66 -12.68 9.52 8.09
N ALA A 67 -13.26 10.22 7.11
CA ALA A 67 -14.71 10.34 6.95
C ALA A 67 -15.18 10.31 5.47
N GLY A 68 -14.68 9.35 4.67
CA GLY A 68 -15.18 9.13 3.30
C GLY A 68 -14.61 10.05 2.22
N ALA A 69 -13.40 10.60 2.41
CA ALA A 69 -12.76 11.49 1.44
C ALA A 69 -11.54 10.81 0.80
N TYR A 70 -11.64 10.46 -0.49
CA TYR A 70 -10.52 9.88 -1.26
C TYR A 70 -9.29 10.80 -1.25
N ILE A 71 -9.51 12.12 -1.33
CA ILE A 71 -8.43 13.11 -1.33
C ILE A 71 -7.58 13.07 -0.04
N CYS A 72 -8.15 12.68 1.10
CA CYS A 72 -7.39 12.49 2.34
C CYS A 72 -6.46 11.28 2.32
N GLY A 73 -6.41 10.51 1.22
CA GLY A 73 -5.37 9.51 0.99
C GLY A 73 -4.08 10.10 0.38
N GLU A 74 -4.13 11.33 -0.14
CA GLU A 74 -2.94 12.07 -0.56
C GLU A 74 -2.14 12.50 0.67
N GLU A 75 -0.81 12.42 0.61
CA GLU A 75 0.07 12.54 1.79
C GLU A 75 -0.10 13.86 2.59
N THR A 76 -0.24 15.00 1.92
CA THR A 76 -0.37 16.30 2.59
C THR A 76 -1.80 16.59 3.02
N ALA A 77 -2.79 16.11 2.26
CA ALA A 77 -4.19 16.17 2.65
C ALA A 77 -4.49 15.29 3.87
N LEU A 78 -3.84 14.12 3.97
CA LEU A 78 -3.90 13.24 5.13
C LEU A 78 -3.40 13.97 6.38
N ILE A 79 -2.28 14.67 6.27
CA ILE A 79 -1.71 15.46 7.36
C ILE A 79 -2.70 16.55 7.82
N GLU A 80 -3.25 17.33 6.89
CA GLU A 80 -4.26 18.35 7.20
C GLU A 80 -5.51 17.74 7.88
N SER A 81 -5.93 16.56 7.44
CA SER A 81 -7.05 15.84 8.02
C SER A 81 -6.77 15.36 9.45
N ILE A 82 -5.55 14.90 9.75
CA ILE A 82 -5.14 14.54 11.13
C ILE A 82 -5.14 15.78 12.03
N GLU A 83 -4.75 16.93 11.49
CA GLU A 83 -4.75 18.21 12.20
C GLU A 83 -6.15 18.80 12.43
N GLY A 84 -7.21 18.08 12.03
CA GLY A 84 -8.60 18.51 12.20
C GLY A 84 -9.05 19.57 11.21
N LYS A 85 -8.28 19.80 10.14
CA LYS A 85 -8.64 20.72 9.06
C LYS A 85 -9.34 19.95 7.94
N GLN A 86 -9.84 20.69 6.94
CA GLN A 86 -10.28 20.07 5.70
C GLN A 86 -9.08 19.40 5.01
N GLY A 87 -9.25 18.17 4.52
CA GLY A 87 -8.20 17.41 3.81
C GLY A 87 -7.90 17.97 2.41
N LYS A 88 -7.44 19.21 2.35
CA LYS A 88 -6.97 19.88 1.14
C LYS A 88 -5.44 19.73 1.09
N PRO A 89 -4.86 19.22 0.00
CA PRO A 89 -3.41 19.09 -0.12
C PRO A 89 -2.68 20.43 0.10
N ARG A 90 -1.49 20.37 0.71
CA ARG A 90 -0.57 21.51 0.80
C ARG A 90 0.22 21.61 -0.50
N LEU A 91 0.56 22.83 -0.91
CA LEU A 91 1.58 23.04 -1.93
C LEU A 91 2.94 22.62 -1.37
N LYS A 92 3.74 21.94 -2.20
CA LYS A 92 5.14 21.61 -1.91
C LYS A 92 6.02 22.65 -2.62
N PRO A 93 7.07 23.22 -1.99
CA PRO A 93 7.50 23.06 -0.59
C PRO A 93 6.66 23.85 0.45
N PRO A 94 6.74 23.53 1.76
CA PRO A 94 7.64 22.55 2.41
C PRO A 94 7.19 21.09 2.23
N PHE A 95 8.15 20.16 2.16
CA PHE A 95 7.85 18.72 2.15
C PHE A 95 7.45 18.24 3.55
N PRO A 96 6.64 17.18 3.69
CA PRO A 96 6.28 16.62 5.00
C PRO A 96 7.46 16.23 5.88
N ALA A 97 8.57 15.81 5.25
CA ALA A 97 9.81 15.48 5.95
C ALA A 97 10.39 16.69 6.71
N ASP A 98 10.14 17.90 6.23
CA ASP A 98 10.51 19.14 6.91
C ASP A 98 9.39 19.62 7.84
N VAL A 99 8.17 19.75 7.30
CA VAL A 99 7.00 20.31 7.99
C VAL A 99 5.76 19.47 7.68
N GLY A 100 5.53 18.45 8.51
CA GLY A 100 4.42 17.52 8.40
C GLY A 100 3.32 17.78 9.43
N VAL A 101 2.94 16.73 10.16
CA VAL A 101 1.84 16.76 11.13
C VAL A 101 2.18 17.63 12.33
N PHE A 102 1.29 18.57 12.64
CA PHE A 102 1.47 19.56 13.72
C PHE A 102 2.74 20.41 13.55
N GLY A 103 3.22 20.56 12.30
CA GLY A 103 4.47 21.27 11.99
C GLY A 103 5.74 20.48 12.29
N CYS A 104 5.64 19.21 12.68
CA CYS A 104 6.78 18.34 12.95
C CYS A 104 7.22 17.55 11.71
N PRO A 105 8.51 17.20 11.56
CA PRO A 105 8.99 16.27 10.55
C PRO A 105 8.17 14.97 10.53
N THR A 106 7.61 14.62 9.38
CA THR A 106 6.72 13.45 9.23
C THR A 106 6.94 12.76 7.90
N THR A 107 6.99 11.43 7.91
CA THR A 107 6.96 10.63 6.69
C THR A 107 5.61 9.93 6.57
N VAL A 108 4.95 10.07 5.41
CA VAL A 108 3.74 9.32 5.09
C VAL A 108 4.14 8.11 4.23
N ALA A 109 3.78 6.92 4.67
CA ALA A 109 4.06 5.67 3.95
C ALA A 109 2.82 4.79 3.91
N ASN A 110 2.62 4.09 2.80
CA ASN A 110 1.50 3.17 2.65
C ASN A 110 1.65 1.96 3.60
N VAL A 111 0.52 1.41 4.04
CA VAL A 111 0.43 0.26 4.96
C VAL A 111 1.24 -0.93 4.47
N GLU A 112 1.20 -1.23 3.17
CA GLU A 112 1.97 -2.34 2.58
C GLU A 112 3.47 -2.16 2.78
N THR A 113 4.02 -1.00 2.39
CA THR A 113 5.44 -0.64 2.57
C THR A 113 5.88 -0.72 4.04
N VAL A 114 5.05 -0.21 4.95
CA VAL A 114 5.34 -0.27 6.40
C VAL A 114 5.28 -1.71 6.92
N SER A 115 4.31 -2.50 6.46
CA SER A 115 4.09 -3.88 6.93
C SER A 115 5.15 -4.86 6.43
N VAL A 116 5.77 -4.61 5.27
CA VAL A 116 6.85 -5.48 4.77
C VAL A 116 8.19 -5.20 5.48
N ALA A 117 8.39 -3.99 6.00
CA ALA A 117 9.66 -3.55 6.58
C ALA A 117 10.22 -4.49 7.67
N PRO A 118 9.45 -4.97 8.67
CA PRO A 118 9.96 -5.91 9.67
C PRO A 118 10.42 -7.24 9.06
N THR A 119 9.70 -7.72 8.04
CA THR A 119 10.03 -8.97 7.35
C THR A 119 11.33 -8.81 6.56
N ILE A 120 11.52 -7.66 5.90
CA ILE A 120 12.76 -7.32 5.19
C ILE A 120 13.93 -7.24 6.18
N CYS A 121 13.77 -6.56 7.31
CA CYS A 121 14.81 -6.49 8.34
C CYS A 121 15.20 -7.88 8.86
N ARG A 122 14.23 -8.79 9.03
CA ARG A 122 14.50 -10.16 9.50
C ARG A 122 15.11 -11.08 8.46
N ARG A 123 14.63 -11.04 7.22
CA ARG A 123 15.06 -11.95 6.14
C ARG A 123 16.25 -11.42 5.34
N GLY A 124 16.59 -10.14 5.52
CA GLY A 124 17.65 -9.46 4.79
C GLY A 124 17.13 -8.75 3.54
N GLY A 125 17.67 -7.56 3.28
CA GLY A 125 17.31 -6.76 2.09
C GLY A 125 17.62 -7.47 0.77
N ALA A 126 18.71 -8.23 0.70
CA ALA A 126 19.09 -8.99 -0.49
C ALA A 126 18.06 -10.07 -0.86
N TRP A 127 17.40 -10.69 0.12
CA TRP A 127 16.33 -11.65 -0.13
C TRP A 127 15.13 -10.98 -0.82
N PHE A 128 14.67 -9.84 -0.29
CA PHE A 128 13.56 -9.10 -0.89
C PHE A 128 13.94 -8.51 -2.25
N ALA A 129 15.20 -8.06 -2.39
CA ALA A 129 15.75 -7.54 -3.63
C ALA A 129 15.91 -8.60 -4.74
N GLY A 130 15.94 -9.89 -4.36
CA GLY A 130 16.06 -11.01 -5.30
C GLY A 130 14.79 -11.32 -6.09
N PHE A 131 13.66 -10.71 -5.73
CA PHE A 131 12.40 -10.81 -6.45
C PHE A 131 12.22 -9.65 -7.43
N GLY A 132 11.62 -9.92 -8.57
CA GLY A 132 11.34 -8.93 -9.61
C GLY A 132 12.58 -8.45 -10.36
N ARG A 133 12.37 -7.51 -11.28
CA ARG A 133 13.46 -6.90 -12.05
C ARG A 133 14.22 -5.87 -11.21
N GLU A 134 15.41 -5.51 -11.69
CA GLU A 134 16.17 -4.40 -11.11
C GLU A 134 15.30 -3.13 -11.01
N ARG A 135 15.42 -2.40 -9.89
CA ARG A 135 14.60 -1.22 -9.54
C ARG A 135 13.10 -1.49 -9.33
N ASN A 136 12.66 -2.74 -9.46
CA ASN A 136 11.29 -3.19 -9.30
C ASN A 136 11.23 -4.38 -8.34
N SER A 137 11.97 -4.27 -7.24
CA SER A 137 12.24 -5.38 -6.35
C SER A 137 11.11 -5.67 -5.37
N GLY A 138 10.89 -6.95 -5.11
CA GLY A 138 10.05 -7.44 -4.02
C GLY A 138 8.78 -8.16 -4.46
N THR A 139 7.85 -8.28 -3.52
CA THR A 139 6.49 -8.78 -3.76
C THR A 139 5.50 -7.63 -3.71
N LYS A 140 4.33 -7.83 -4.30
CA LYS A 140 3.26 -6.85 -4.31
C LYS A 140 1.91 -7.53 -4.11
N LEU A 141 1.05 -6.90 -3.33
CA LEU A 141 -0.36 -7.25 -3.26
C LEU A 141 -1.06 -6.71 -4.52
N PHE A 142 -1.57 -7.63 -5.33
CA PHE A 142 -2.38 -7.37 -6.51
C PHE A 142 -3.85 -7.55 -6.18
N ASN A 143 -4.68 -6.58 -6.56
CA ASN A 143 -6.14 -6.66 -6.42
C ASN A 143 -6.74 -6.81 -7.81
N ILE A 144 -7.12 -8.03 -8.20
CA ILE A 144 -7.68 -8.33 -9.51
C ILE A 144 -9.21 -8.26 -9.41
N SER A 145 -9.79 -7.33 -10.16
CA SER A 145 -11.20 -6.97 -10.08
C SER A 145 -11.81 -6.75 -11.48
N GLY A 146 -13.13 -6.54 -11.53
CA GLY A 146 -13.85 -6.33 -12.79
C GLY A 146 -14.24 -7.66 -13.46
N HIS A 147 -14.10 -7.73 -14.78
CA HIS A 147 -14.61 -8.82 -15.63
C HIS A 147 -13.65 -10.02 -15.69
N VAL A 148 -13.33 -10.59 -14.53
CA VAL A 148 -12.61 -11.87 -14.36
C VAL A 148 -13.52 -12.93 -13.76
N ASN A 149 -13.14 -14.21 -13.88
CA ASN A 149 -13.95 -15.31 -13.35
C ASN A 149 -13.94 -15.37 -11.81
N ASN A 150 -12.78 -15.13 -11.20
CA ASN A 150 -12.59 -15.16 -9.74
C ASN A 150 -11.84 -13.91 -9.25
N PRO A 151 -12.53 -12.77 -9.01
CA PRO A 151 -11.90 -11.58 -8.45
C PRO A 151 -11.23 -11.89 -7.10
N CYS A 152 -9.99 -11.44 -6.91
CA CYS A 152 -9.21 -11.78 -5.72
C CYS A 152 -8.14 -10.73 -5.40
N THR A 153 -7.69 -10.76 -4.15
CA THR A 153 -6.43 -10.12 -3.75
C THR A 153 -5.40 -11.22 -3.52
N VAL A 154 -4.25 -11.11 -4.18
CA VAL A 154 -3.15 -12.09 -4.08
C VAL A 154 -1.81 -11.38 -3.93
N GLU A 155 -0.92 -11.92 -3.09
CA GLU A 155 0.48 -11.51 -3.06
C GLU A 155 1.24 -12.33 -4.11
N GLU A 156 1.95 -11.66 -5.02
CA GLU A 156 2.78 -12.31 -6.02
C GLU A 156 4.06 -11.50 -6.23
N GLU A 157 5.04 -12.10 -6.89
CA GLU A 157 6.29 -11.46 -7.26
C GLU A 157 6.05 -10.19 -8.12
N MET A 158 6.83 -9.14 -7.86
CA MET A 158 6.91 -8.00 -8.79
C MET A 158 7.38 -8.48 -10.16
N SER A 159 7.00 -7.76 -11.23
CA SER A 159 7.39 -8.08 -12.61
C SER A 159 6.80 -9.39 -13.17
N VAL A 160 5.78 -9.97 -12.51
CA VAL A 160 4.96 -11.05 -13.09
C VAL A 160 4.24 -10.56 -14.35
N PRO A 161 4.14 -11.34 -15.44
CA PRO A 161 3.35 -10.95 -16.61
C PRO A 161 1.87 -10.72 -16.24
N LEU A 162 1.27 -9.63 -16.75
CA LEU A 162 -0.14 -9.29 -16.45
C LEU A 162 -1.10 -10.42 -16.85
N LYS A 163 -0.87 -11.03 -18.02
CA LYS A 163 -1.65 -12.16 -18.50
C LYS A 163 -1.55 -13.36 -17.55
N GLU A 164 -0.33 -13.72 -17.15
CA GLU A 164 -0.10 -14.82 -16.22
C GLU A 164 -0.83 -14.57 -14.89
N LEU A 165 -0.70 -13.35 -14.35
CA LEU A 165 -1.36 -12.95 -13.10
C LEU A 165 -2.89 -13.17 -13.18
N ILE A 166 -3.53 -12.72 -14.27
CA ILE A 166 -4.98 -12.85 -14.46
C ILE A 166 -5.40 -14.32 -14.68
N GLU A 167 -4.70 -15.04 -15.56
CA GLU A 167 -5.04 -16.42 -15.91
C GLU A 167 -4.85 -17.37 -14.73
N LYS A 168 -3.74 -17.24 -13.99
CA LYS A 168 -3.38 -18.11 -12.87
C LYS A 168 -4.23 -17.84 -11.62
N HIS A 169 -4.34 -16.58 -11.20
CA HIS A 169 -4.89 -16.25 -9.87
C HIS A 169 -6.34 -15.81 -9.90
N ALA A 170 -6.81 -15.22 -11.01
CA ALA A 170 -8.19 -14.78 -11.17
C ALA A 170 -9.03 -15.71 -12.05
N GLY A 171 -8.47 -16.84 -12.48
CA GLY A 171 -9.13 -17.82 -13.34
C GLY A 171 -9.41 -17.31 -14.76
N GLY A 172 -8.71 -16.27 -15.21
CA GLY A 172 -8.87 -15.68 -16.53
C GLY A 172 -9.97 -14.63 -16.64
N VAL A 173 -9.99 -13.96 -17.80
CA VAL A 173 -11.02 -12.99 -18.19
C VAL A 173 -12.34 -13.73 -18.42
N ARG A 174 -13.46 -13.09 -18.05
CA ARG A 174 -14.80 -13.63 -18.32
C ARG A 174 -14.99 -13.85 -19.83
N GLY A 175 -15.32 -15.07 -20.24
CA GLY A 175 -15.41 -15.44 -21.66
C GLY A 175 -14.06 -15.70 -22.35
N GLY A 176 -12.97 -15.80 -21.60
CA GLY A 176 -11.63 -16.10 -22.10
C GLY A 176 -10.81 -14.86 -22.45
N TRP A 177 -9.49 -15.04 -22.59
CA TRP A 177 -8.55 -13.93 -22.85
C TRP A 177 -8.89 -13.15 -24.13
N ASP A 178 -9.46 -13.81 -25.14
CA ASP A 178 -9.90 -13.15 -26.37
C ASP A 178 -11.07 -12.20 -26.20
N ASN A 179 -11.81 -12.31 -25.10
CA ASN A 179 -12.87 -11.39 -24.72
C ASN A 179 -12.34 -10.12 -24.02
N LEU A 180 -11.04 -10.02 -23.75
CA LEU A 180 -10.46 -8.83 -23.13
C LEU A 180 -10.59 -7.60 -24.06
N LEU A 181 -11.06 -6.49 -23.51
CA LEU A 181 -11.07 -5.18 -24.17
C LEU A 181 -9.89 -4.34 -23.69
N ALA A 182 -9.81 -4.11 -22.38
CA ALA A 182 -8.78 -3.29 -21.76
C ALA A 182 -8.58 -3.63 -20.28
N VAL A 183 -7.45 -3.20 -19.73
CA VAL A 183 -7.13 -3.33 -18.29
C VAL A 183 -6.64 -2.00 -17.76
N ILE A 184 -7.13 -1.57 -16.60
CA ILE A 184 -6.49 -0.50 -15.81
C ILE A 184 -5.56 -1.21 -14.82
N PRO A 185 -4.22 -1.10 -14.97
CA PRO A 185 -3.29 -1.96 -14.24
C PRO A 185 -3.06 -1.54 -12.79
N GLY A 186 -3.24 -0.26 -12.45
CA GLY A 186 -2.73 0.32 -11.22
C GLY A 186 -3.73 1.14 -10.40
N GLY A 187 -5.01 0.80 -10.49
CA GLY A 187 -6.09 1.58 -9.92
C GLY A 187 -6.54 2.72 -10.84
N SER A 188 -7.66 3.35 -10.50
CA SER A 188 -8.37 4.31 -11.37
C SER A 188 -7.57 5.57 -11.74
N SER A 189 -6.43 5.82 -11.09
CA SER A 189 -5.52 6.92 -11.43
C SER A 189 -4.61 6.63 -12.62
N THR A 190 -4.60 5.40 -13.15
CA THR A 190 -3.67 4.96 -14.19
C THR A 190 -4.37 4.83 -15.55
N PRO A 191 -3.70 5.22 -16.67
CA PRO A 191 -4.23 5.00 -18.01
C PRO A 191 -4.54 3.53 -18.30
N LEU A 192 -5.61 3.27 -19.06
CA LEU A 192 -5.94 1.92 -19.49
C LEU A 192 -4.92 1.38 -20.50
N LEU A 193 -4.73 0.07 -20.50
CA LEU A 193 -3.95 -0.68 -21.47
C LEU A 193 -4.91 -1.43 -22.42
N PRO A 194 -4.75 -1.31 -23.74
CA PRO A 194 -5.48 -2.15 -24.68
C PRO A 194 -4.97 -3.60 -24.62
N LYS A 195 -5.82 -4.57 -24.99
CA LYS A 195 -5.48 -6.01 -24.98
C LYS A 195 -4.09 -6.32 -25.58
N SER A 196 -3.73 -5.68 -26.70
CA SER A 196 -2.45 -5.93 -27.38
C SER A 196 -1.22 -5.63 -26.52
N VAL A 197 -1.32 -4.64 -25.63
CA VAL A 197 -0.27 -4.29 -24.68
C VAL A 197 -0.31 -5.24 -23.48
N CYS A 198 -1.50 -5.59 -22.99
CA CYS A 198 -1.69 -6.50 -21.87
C CYS A 198 -1.08 -7.90 -22.09
N GLU A 199 -0.90 -8.32 -23.35
CA GLU A 199 -0.31 -9.61 -23.71
C GLU A 199 1.15 -9.76 -23.24
N THR A 200 1.90 -8.66 -23.22
CA THR A 200 3.37 -8.70 -23.04
C THR A 200 3.87 -7.88 -21.85
N VAL A 201 3.01 -7.06 -21.26
CA VAL A 201 3.41 -6.17 -20.17
C VAL A 201 3.68 -6.94 -18.87
N LEU A 202 4.70 -6.49 -18.15
CA LEU A 202 5.01 -6.97 -16.81
C LEU A 202 4.37 -6.05 -15.77
N MET A 203 3.95 -6.64 -14.64
CA MET A 203 3.35 -5.93 -13.52
C MET A 203 4.43 -5.36 -12.61
N ASP A 204 5.11 -4.33 -13.11
CA ASP A 204 6.09 -3.54 -12.38
C ASP A 204 6.05 -2.06 -12.80
N PHE A 205 6.79 -1.18 -12.11
CA PHE A 205 6.72 0.26 -12.35
C PHE A 205 7.28 0.64 -13.73
N ASP A 206 8.46 0.14 -14.07
CA ASP A 206 9.15 0.56 -15.31
C ASP A 206 8.45 0.04 -16.57
N SER A 207 7.98 -1.21 -16.58
CA SER A 207 7.28 -1.81 -17.71
C SER A 207 5.96 -1.10 -17.99
N LEU A 208 5.22 -0.71 -16.94
CA LEU A 208 3.95 0.01 -17.11
C LEU A 208 4.15 1.46 -17.54
N VAL A 209 5.22 2.12 -17.09
CA VAL A 209 5.59 3.45 -17.59
C VAL A 209 5.97 3.40 -19.07
N GLN A 210 6.73 2.37 -19.50
CA GLN A 210 7.05 2.15 -20.92
C GLN A 210 5.79 1.89 -21.76
N ALA A 211 4.78 1.25 -21.17
CA ALA A 211 3.45 1.06 -21.75
C ALA A 211 2.55 2.32 -21.67
N GLN A 212 3.09 3.48 -21.29
CA GLN A 212 2.36 4.75 -21.13
C GLN A 212 1.23 4.69 -20.09
N SER A 213 1.40 3.86 -19.07
CA SER A 213 0.54 3.77 -17.90
C SER A 213 1.38 3.84 -16.61
N GLY A 214 0.89 3.29 -15.50
CA GLY A 214 1.63 3.20 -14.25
C GLY A 214 1.13 2.05 -13.37
N LEU A 215 1.98 1.58 -12.46
CA LEU A 215 1.61 0.49 -11.54
C LEU A 215 0.65 0.95 -10.44
N GLY A 216 0.72 2.22 -10.02
CA GLY A 216 -0.12 2.77 -8.95
C GLY A 216 -0.15 1.85 -7.72
N THR A 217 -1.36 1.45 -7.30
CA THR A 217 -1.55 0.54 -6.16
C THR A 217 -1.50 -0.94 -6.53
N ALA A 218 -1.28 -1.27 -7.80
CA ALA A 218 -1.44 -2.61 -8.40
C ALA A 218 -2.87 -3.16 -8.26
N ALA A 219 -3.87 -2.28 -8.30
CA ALA A 219 -5.28 -2.65 -8.42
C ALA A 219 -5.65 -2.83 -9.90
N VAL A 220 -5.67 -4.08 -10.35
CA VAL A 220 -5.95 -4.50 -11.71
C VAL A 220 -7.46 -4.54 -11.94
N ILE A 221 -7.97 -3.66 -12.80
CA ILE A 221 -9.39 -3.61 -13.19
C ILE A 221 -9.51 -4.11 -14.62
N VAL A 222 -10.06 -5.31 -14.77
CA VAL A 222 -10.22 -5.99 -16.06
C VAL A 222 -11.56 -5.61 -16.68
N MET A 223 -11.57 -5.25 -17.96
CA MET A 223 -12.77 -4.93 -18.72
C MET A 223 -12.81 -5.79 -19.99
N ASP A 224 -13.86 -6.61 -20.11
CA ASP A 224 -14.14 -7.40 -21.32
C ASP A 224 -14.88 -6.55 -22.37
N LYS A 225 -15.26 -7.16 -23.51
CA LYS A 225 -15.89 -6.48 -24.65
C LYS A 225 -17.39 -6.20 -24.50
N SER A 226 -18.04 -6.64 -23.41
CA SER A 226 -19.50 -6.49 -23.21
C SER A 226 -19.90 -5.15 -22.62
#